data_AF-A0A378VWM0-F1
#
_entry.id   AF-A0A378VWM0-F1
#
_cell.length_a   1.000
_cell.length_b   1.000
_cell.length_c   1.000
_cell.angle_alpha   90.00
_cell.angle_beta   90.00
_cell.angle_gamma   90.00
#
_symmetry.space_group_name_H-M   'P 1'
#
loop_
_entity.id
_entity.type
_entity.pdbx_description
1 polymer ?
#
loop_
_entity_poly.entity_id
_entity_poly.type
_entity_poly.pdbx_seq_one_letter_code
_entity_poly.pdbx_strand_id
1 'polypeptide(L)'
;MIGGQYIEFTYEAGLCFPPFQMVTDINEDIEMLKLIFSLMASPSDSLTEQQEAKLQRIIEEVWYEFGQEGTVDHVRERCLKCLITGSNEGGKPGERDLSMVAVADQLYTYCSEGIYGSYFNGN
;
A
#
# COMPACT_ATOMS: atom_id res chain seq x y z
N MET A 1 -23.37 24.59 15.31
CA MET A 1 -23.75 23.24 14.84
C MET A 1 -22.59 22.73 14.02
N ILE A 2 -21.92 21.66 14.47
CA ILE A 2 -20.80 21.08 13.74
C ILE A 2 -21.41 20.35 12.54
N GLY A 3 -21.24 20.93 11.36
CA GLY A 3 -21.63 20.30 10.10
C GLY A 3 -20.66 19.16 9.81
N GLY A 4 -20.96 17.98 10.35
CA GLY A 4 -20.33 16.76 9.86
C GLY A 4 -20.69 16.61 8.39
N GLN A 5 -19.72 16.78 7.50
CA GLN A 5 -19.91 16.43 6.10
C GLN A 5 -19.99 14.91 6.02
N TYR A 6 -21.20 14.43 5.73
CA TYR A 6 -21.42 13.05 5.34
C TYR A 6 -20.81 12.87 3.95
N ILE A 7 -19.67 12.19 3.85
CA ILE A 7 -19.13 11.76 2.57
C ILE A 7 -19.94 10.52 2.17
N GLU A 8 -20.90 10.73 1.28
CA GLU A 8 -21.64 9.64 0.65
C GLU A 8 -20.74 9.05 -0.45
N PHE A 9 -20.26 7.82 -0.24
CA PHE A 9 -19.44 7.08 -1.21
C PHE A 9 -20.30 6.65 -2.41
N THR A 10 -20.66 7.61 -3.26
CA THR A 10 -21.37 7.35 -4.51
C THR A 10 -20.38 7.13 -5.65
N TYR A 11 -20.70 6.18 -6.52
CA TYR A 11 -19.93 5.82 -7.71
C TYR A 11 -19.64 7.02 -8.65
N GLU A 12 -20.46 8.08 -8.57
CA GLU A 12 -20.40 9.25 -9.44
C GLU A 12 -19.44 10.36 -8.98
N ALA A 13 -18.95 10.32 -7.74
CA ALA A 13 -18.21 11.44 -7.15
C ALA A 13 -16.76 11.59 -7.64
N GLY A 14 -16.23 10.65 -8.44
CA GLY A 14 -14.85 10.72 -8.96
C GLY A 14 -13.79 10.84 -7.87
N LEU A 15 -14.12 10.38 -6.65
CA LEU A 15 -13.25 10.49 -5.49
C LEU A 15 -12.05 9.57 -5.67
N CYS A 16 -10.92 10.18 -6.04
CA CYS A 16 -9.63 9.55 -5.95
C CYS A 16 -9.04 9.83 -4.56
N PHE A 17 -8.60 8.79 -3.87
CA PHE A 17 -7.90 8.89 -2.60
C PHE A 17 -6.54 8.21 -2.72
N PRO A 18 -5.51 8.90 -3.24
CA PRO A 18 -4.15 8.39 -3.24
C PRO A 18 -3.72 8.17 -1.78
N PRO A 19 -3.24 6.97 -1.40
CA PRO A 19 -3.07 6.59 0.00
C PRO A 19 -2.17 7.52 0.80
N PHE A 20 -1.16 8.11 0.15
CA PHE A 20 -0.14 8.94 0.79
C PHE A 20 -0.45 10.44 0.72
N GLN A 21 -1.48 10.88 -0.02
CA GLN A 21 -1.70 12.29 -0.33
C GLN A 21 -1.96 13.14 0.93
N MET A 22 -2.63 12.57 1.93
CA MET A 22 -3.00 13.29 3.16
C MET A 22 -1.96 13.18 4.28
N VAL A 23 -0.89 12.40 4.07
CA VAL A 23 0.13 12.19 5.08
C VAL A 23 0.93 13.48 5.27
N THR A 24 1.13 13.87 6.52
CA THR A 24 1.94 15.04 6.89
C THR A 24 3.09 14.68 7.81
N ASP A 25 2.87 13.71 8.71
CA ASP A 25 3.91 13.10 9.53
C ASP A 25 3.73 11.59 9.50
N ILE A 26 4.66 10.91 8.84
CA ILE A 26 4.61 9.45 8.70
C ILE A 26 4.59 8.75 10.06
N ASN A 27 5.20 9.31 11.11
CA ASN A 27 5.20 8.66 12.42
C ASN A 27 3.81 8.67 13.08
N GLU A 28 2.96 9.64 12.75
CA GLU A 28 1.58 9.71 13.22
C GLU A 28 0.63 8.93 12.29
N ASP A 29 0.90 8.95 10.98
CA ASP A 29 0.00 8.43 9.94
C ASP A 29 0.28 6.96 9.54
N ILE A 30 1.43 6.38 9.91
CA ILE A 30 1.84 5.04 9.44
C ILE A 30 0.86 3.93 9.82
N GLU A 31 0.26 3.99 11.02
CA GLU A 31 -0.71 2.99 11.46
C GLU A 31 -2.01 3.05 10.64
N MET A 32 -2.41 4.25 10.22
CA MET A 32 -3.55 4.43 9.32
C MET A 32 -3.23 3.89 7.92
N LEU A 33 -2.05 4.19 7.38
CA LEU A 33 -1.62 3.63 6.09
C LEU A 33 -1.58 2.10 6.14
N LYS A 34 -0.99 1.53 7.20
CA LYS A 34 -0.94 0.08 7.41
C LYS A 34 -2.34 -0.52 7.38
N LEU A 35 -3.31 0.08 8.09
CA LEU A 35 -4.70 -0.38 8.06
C LEU A 35 -5.30 -0.36 6.65
N ILE A 36 -5.11 0.73 5.89
CA ILE A 36 -5.62 0.87 4.51
C ILE A 36 -5.02 -0.22 3.61
N PHE A 37 -3.70 -0.40 3.66
CA PHE A 37 -3.01 -1.42 2.86
C PHE A 37 -3.36 -2.85 3.29
N SER A 38 -3.56 -3.12 4.59
CA SER A 38 -4.02 -4.42 5.07
C SER A 38 -5.41 -4.76 4.57
N LEU A 39 -6.35 -3.79 4.56
CA LEU A 39 -7.70 -3.99 4.01
C LEU A 39 -7.68 -4.27 2.49
N MET A 40 -6.79 -3.63 1.75
CA MET A 40 -6.61 -3.90 0.32
C MET A 40 -5.97 -5.27 0.06
N ALA A 41 -4.95 -5.63 0.84
CA ALA A 41 -4.22 -6.88 0.66
C ALA A 41 -4.97 -8.11 1.20
N SER A 42 -5.90 -7.93 2.14
CA SER A 42 -6.61 -9.03 2.77
C SER A 42 -7.99 -8.58 3.27
N PRO A 43 -8.98 -8.44 2.37
CA PRO A 43 -10.32 -7.97 2.74
C PRO A 43 -11.14 -9.00 3.53
N SER A 44 -10.81 -10.29 3.41
CA SER A 44 -11.58 -11.39 4.05
C SER A 44 -10.90 -12.00 5.27
N ASP A 45 -9.58 -11.92 5.36
CA ASP A 45 -8.78 -12.48 6.45
C ASP A 45 -7.77 -11.45 6.96
N SER A 46 -7.15 -11.65 8.13
CA SER A 46 -6.05 -10.80 8.58
C SER A 46 -4.71 -11.23 7.99
N LEU A 47 -3.83 -10.27 7.71
CA LEU A 47 -2.43 -10.57 7.42
C LEU A 47 -1.75 -11.20 8.67
N THR A 48 -0.71 -11.98 8.46
CA THR A 48 0.12 -12.47 9.57
C THR A 48 0.93 -11.33 10.18
N GLU A 49 1.30 -11.43 11.47
CA GLU A 49 2.14 -10.41 12.14
C GLU A 49 3.44 -10.11 11.37
N GLN A 50 4.04 -11.14 10.75
CA GLN A 50 5.24 -10.97 9.94
C GLN A 50 4.97 -10.17 8.65
N GLN A 51 3.84 -10.42 7.98
CA GLN A 51 3.44 -9.66 6.80
C GLN A 51 3.11 -8.22 7.15
N GLU A 52 2.40 -7.98 8.27
CA GLU A 52 2.10 -6.63 8.73
C GLU A 52 3.35 -5.81 9.04
N ALA A 53 4.32 -6.41 9.76
CA ALA A 53 5.58 -5.74 10.06
C ALA A 53 6.40 -5.41 8.80
N LYS A 54 6.43 -6.31 7.81
CA LYS A 54 7.09 -6.08 6.52
C LYS A 54 6.35 -5.03 5.69
N LEU A 55 5.02 -5.08 5.68
CA LEU A 55 4.18 -4.13 4.97
C LEU A 55 4.36 -2.72 5.53
N GLN A 56 4.38 -2.56 6.86
CA GLN A 56 4.68 -1.28 7.51
C GLN A 56 6.02 -0.71 7.03
N ARG A 57 7.08 -1.51 7.10
CA ARG A 57 8.40 -1.10 6.62
C ARG A 57 8.39 -0.70 5.14
N ILE A 58 7.69 -1.44 4.30
CA ILE A 58 7.56 -1.13 2.87
C ILE A 58 6.82 0.21 2.66
N ILE A 59 5.76 0.46 3.42
CA ILE A 59 5.02 1.73 3.36
C ILE A 59 5.94 2.89 3.74
N GLU A 60 6.74 2.74 4.80
CA GLU A 60 7.77 3.72 5.18
C GLU A 60 8.80 3.92 4.05
N GLU A 61 9.31 2.84 3.45
CA GLU A 61 10.23 2.91 2.31
C GLU A 61 9.63 3.62 1.09
N VAL A 62 8.33 3.46 0.83
CA VAL A 62 7.63 4.19 -0.24
C VAL A 62 7.47 5.66 0.14
N TRP A 63 7.09 5.96 1.38
CA TRP A 63 6.97 7.34 1.86
C TRP A 63 8.29 8.09 1.79
N TYR A 64 9.40 7.48 2.23
CA TYR A 64 10.71 8.14 2.19
C TYR A 64 11.21 8.42 0.77
N GLU A 65 10.75 7.66 -0.23
CA GLU A 65 11.15 7.84 -1.62
C GLU A 65 10.22 8.78 -2.40
N PHE A 66 8.91 8.65 -2.22
CA PHE A 66 7.91 9.35 -3.03
C PHE A 66 7.10 10.38 -2.25
N GLY A 67 7.14 10.37 -0.92
CA GLY A 67 6.32 11.22 -0.07
C GLY A 67 4.83 11.09 -0.42
N GLN A 68 4.18 12.24 -0.64
CA GLN A 68 2.77 12.32 -1.01
C GLN A 68 2.46 11.77 -2.42
N GLU A 69 3.48 11.58 -3.26
CA GLU A 69 3.34 10.95 -4.58
C GLU A 69 3.42 9.41 -4.51
N GLY A 70 3.55 8.85 -3.30
CA GLY A 70 3.46 7.40 -3.09
C GLY A 70 2.12 6.85 -3.56
N THR A 71 2.14 5.63 -4.12
CA THR A 71 0.94 4.99 -4.70
C THR A 71 0.86 3.52 -4.30
N VAL A 72 -0.28 2.89 -4.62
CA VAL A 72 -0.45 1.45 -4.42
C VAL A 72 0.54 0.65 -5.29
N ASP A 73 0.80 1.12 -6.52
CA ASP A 73 1.75 0.51 -7.43
C ASP A 73 3.16 0.45 -6.83
N HIS A 74 3.62 1.55 -6.21
CA HIS A 74 4.92 1.60 -5.53
C HIS A 74 5.01 0.57 -4.38
N VAL A 75 3.97 0.48 -3.54
CA VAL A 75 3.93 -0.51 -2.44
C VAL A 75 3.92 -1.93 -2.99
N ARG A 76 3.11 -2.20 -4.02
CA ARG A 76 3.06 -3.51 -4.68
C ARG A 76 4.42 -3.91 -5.24
N GLU A 77 5.11 -3.00 -5.93
CA GLU A 77 6.42 -3.26 -6.52
C GLU A 77 7.45 -3.67 -5.45
N ARG A 78 7.43 -3.01 -4.29
CA ARG A 78 8.32 -3.33 -3.17
C ARG A 78 7.97 -4.66 -2.53
N CYS A 79 6.68 -4.95 -2.34
CA CYS A 79 6.21 -6.26 -1.87
C CYS A 79 6.69 -7.38 -2.81
N LEU A 80 6.59 -7.19 -4.13
CA LEU A 80 7.14 -8.13 -5.10
C LEU A 80 8.65 -8.32 -4.87
N LYS A 81 9.42 -7.24 -4.75
CA LYS A 81 10.88 -7.28 -4.61
C LYS A 81 11.38 -7.72 -3.23
N CYS A 82 10.50 -7.97 -2.27
CA CYS A 82 10.86 -8.35 -0.90
C CYS A 82 11.67 -9.66 -0.87
N LEU A 83 12.70 -9.70 -0.02
CA LEU A 83 13.62 -10.83 0.15
C LEU A 83 13.57 -11.34 1.58
N ILE A 84 13.69 -12.66 1.76
CA ILE A 84 13.81 -13.31 3.07
C ILE A 84 15.24 -13.22 3.58
N THR A 85 16.23 -13.46 2.70
CA THR A 85 17.66 -13.37 3.01
C THR A 85 18.46 -12.85 1.82
N GLY A 86 19.64 -12.33 2.13
CA GLY A 86 20.58 -11.80 1.14
C GLY A 86 20.20 -10.41 0.63
N SER A 87 20.93 -9.97 -0.38
CA SER A 87 20.63 -8.77 -1.15
C SER A 87 20.79 -9.10 -2.64
N ASN A 88 20.29 -8.24 -3.52
CA ASN A 88 20.57 -8.37 -4.95
C ASN A 88 21.97 -7.80 -5.33
N GLU A 89 22.79 -7.47 -4.33
CA GLU A 89 24.13 -6.94 -4.52
C GLU A 89 25.15 -8.09 -4.61
N GLY A 90 26.20 -7.92 -5.43
CA GLY A 90 27.27 -8.91 -5.51
C GLY A 90 26.95 -10.17 -6.35
N GLY A 91 25.89 -10.13 -7.18
CA GLY A 91 25.65 -11.12 -8.23
C GLY A 91 25.05 -12.46 -7.78
N LYS A 92 24.75 -12.64 -6.49
CA LYS A 92 23.93 -13.75 -5.99
C LYS A 92 22.53 -13.20 -5.66
N PRO A 93 21.47 -13.62 -6.37
CA PRO A 93 20.13 -13.14 -6.05
C PRO A 93 19.72 -13.63 -4.65
N GLY A 94 19.13 -12.73 -3.87
CA GLY A 94 18.52 -13.10 -2.60
C GLY A 94 17.29 -13.99 -2.80
N GLU A 95 16.85 -14.64 -1.72
CA GLU A 95 15.64 -15.47 -1.75
C GLU A 95 14.40 -14.60 -1.66
N ARG A 96 13.48 -14.74 -2.63
CA ARG A 96 12.24 -13.96 -2.69
C ARG A 96 11.26 -14.38 -1.61
N ASP A 97 10.62 -13.39 -1.01
CA ASP A 97 9.59 -13.63 -0.01
C ASP A 97 8.23 -13.89 -0.64
N LEU A 98 7.90 -15.17 -0.82
CA LEU A 98 6.62 -15.59 -1.41
C LEU A 98 5.40 -15.12 -0.60
N SER A 99 5.56 -14.91 0.72
CA SER A 99 4.46 -14.39 1.54
C SER A 99 4.12 -12.93 1.21
N MET A 100 5.13 -12.13 0.83
CA MET A 100 4.94 -10.75 0.38
C MET A 100 4.58 -10.66 -1.10
N VAL A 101 4.98 -11.64 -1.92
CA VAL A 101 4.45 -11.78 -3.29
C VAL A 101 2.94 -12.00 -3.27
N ALA A 102 2.43 -12.85 -2.37
CA ALA A 102 0.98 -13.03 -2.22
C ALA A 102 0.28 -11.72 -1.82
N VAL A 103 0.86 -10.93 -0.91
CA VAL A 103 0.36 -9.59 -0.55
C VAL A 103 0.33 -8.67 -1.79
N ALA A 104 1.39 -8.68 -2.59
CA ALA A 104 1.47 -7.88 -3.82
C ALA A 104 0.39 -8.27 -4.86
N ASP A 105 0.08 -9.56 -4.97
CA ASP A 105 -0.96 -10.04 -5.89
C ASP A 105 -2.34 -9.53 -5.47
N GLN A 106 -2.62 -9.47 -4.16
CA GLN A 106 -3.88 -8.93 -3.65
C GLN A 106 -4.01 -7.42 -3.89
N LEU A 107 -2.90 -6.68 -3.72
CA LEU A 107 -2.85 -5.24 -4.01
C LEU A 107 -3.08 -4.90 -5.49
N TYR A 108 -2.89 -5.84 -6.43
CA TYR A 108 -3.02 -5.59 -7.87
C TYR A 108 -4.37 -4.98 -8.25
N THR A 109 -5.45 -5.42 -7.60
CA THR A 109 -6.82 -4.93 -7.84
C THR A 109 -6.95 -3.41 -7.68
N TYR A 110 -6.09 -2.80 -6.86
CA TYR A 110 -6.08 -1.37 -6.51
C TYR A 110 -4.93 -0.60 -7.16
N CYS A 111 -4.03 -1.29 -7.86
CA CYS A 111 -2.99 -0.65 -8.67
C CYS A 111 -3.60 0.06 -9.88
N SER A 112 -2.84 0.93 -10.53
CA SER A 112 -3.27 1.70 -11.69
C SER A 112 -3.93 0.86 -12.80
N GLU A 113 -3.46 -0.36 -13.02
CA GLU A 113 -4.00 -1.33 -14.00
C GLU A 113 -5.18 -2.18 -13.46
N GLY A 114 -5.45 -2.11 -12.17
CA GLY A 114 -6.47 -2.89 -11.49
C GLY A 114 -7.89 -2.32 -11.64
N ILE A 115 -8.90 -3.17 -11.39
CA ILE A 115 -10.32 -2.78 -11.54
C ILE A 115 -10.74 -1.63 -10.61
N TYR A 116 -10.02 -1.42 -9.50
CA TYR A 116 -10.23 -0.32 -8.56
C TYR A 116 -9.14 0.75 -8.65
N GLY A 117 -8.23 0.67 -9.62
CA GLY A 117 -7.10 1.59 -9.78
C GLY A 117 -7.50 3.05 -9.91
N SER A 118 -8.62 3.33 -10.58
CA SER A 118 -9.16 4.68 -10.74
C SER A 118 -9.53 5.37 -9.43
N TYR A 119 -9.77 4.62 -8.35
CA TYR A 119 -10.08 5.18 -7.03
C TYR A 119 -8.83 5.61 -6.25
N PHE A 120 -7.63 5.16 -6.65
CA PHE A 120 -6.40 5.37 -5.88
C PHE A 120 -5.27 6.04 -6.67
N ASN A 121 -5.36 6.09 -8.00
CA ASN A 121 -4.26 6.56 -8.87
C ASN A 121 -4.64 7.74 -9.77
N GLY A 122 -5.70 8.49 -9.44
CA GLY A 122 -6.11 9.80 -9.97
C GLY A 122 -5.58 10.17 -11.36
N ASN A 123 -6.45 10.06 -12.38
CA ASN A 123 -6.14 10.48 -13.76
C ASN A 123 -5.70 11.95 -13.87
#